data_AF-A0A7X2MTV6-F1
#
_entry.id   AF-A0A7X2MTV6-F1
#
_cell.length_a   1.000
_cell.length_b   1.000
_cell.length_c   1.000
_cell.angle_alpha   90.00
_cell.angle_beta   90.00
_cell.angle_gamma   90.00
#
_symmetry.space_group_name_H-M   'P 1'
#
loop_
_entity.id
_entity.type
_entity.pdbx_description
1 polymer ?
#
loop_
_entity_poly.entity_id
_entity_poly.type
_entity_poly.pdbx_seq_one_letter_code
_entity_poly.pdbx_strand_id
1 'polypeptide(L)'
;EAEPFTPSDDVDTQLYDGFFSDADRAGMNIIRQTAPANLPALDLSFESARVAKLLFRYRARNFPGTLDDAEQQRWVQHRRDELNADRVQAFMQELEGLAKLHEADAEKVGQLKALYLYAQE
;
A
#
# COMPACT_ATOMS: atom_id res chain seq x y z
N GLU A 1 -0.61 -12.23 -32.62
CA GLU A 1 0.15 -12.02 -31.38
C GLU A 1 -0.72 -11.26 -30.40
N ALA A 2 -0.65 -11.55 -29.10
CA ALA A 2 -1.36 -10.77 -28.09
C ALA A 2 -0.61 -9.45 -27.86
N GLU A 3 -1.32 -8.36 -27.59
CA GLU A 3 -0.68 -7.09 -27.26
C GLU A 3 0.15 -7.23 -25.97
N PRO A 4 1.35 -6.63 -25.91
CA PRO A 4 2.17 -6.66 -24.70
C PRO A 4 1.48 -5.89 -23.56
N PHE A 5 1.54 -6.46 -22.36
CA PHE A 5 1.00 -5.82 -21.16
C PHE A 5 1.73 -4.50 -20.88
N THR A 6 0.96 -3.45 -20.55
CA THR A 6 1.53 -2.18 -20.10
C THR A 6 1.99 -2.32 -18.65
N PRO A 7 3.26 -2.01 -18.33
CA PRO A 7 3.75 -2.01 -16.96
C PRO A 7 2.97 -1.02 -16.08
N SER A 8 2.80 -1.37 -14.80
CA SER A 8 2.11 -0.52 -13.82
C SER A 8 3.07 0.50 -13.21
N ASP A 9 2.58 1.71 -12.95
CA ASP A 9 3.31 2.76 -12.24
C ASP A 9 3.34 2.58 -10.71
N ASP A 10 2.53 1.65 -10.18
CA ASP A 10 2.48 1.33 -8.77
C ASP A 10 3.67 0.46 -8.35
N VAL A 11 4.52 1.01 -7.49
CA VAL A 11 5.73 0.37 -7.00
C VAL A 11 5.47 -0.97 -6.31
N ASP A 12 4.28 -1.18 -5.73
CA ASP A 12 3.93 -2.45 -5.08
C ASP A 12 3.76 -3.59 -6.10
N THR A 13 3.55 -3.26 -7.38
CA THR A 13 3.42 -4.23 -8.49
C THR A 13 4.71 -4.45 -9.27
N GLN A 14 5.78 -3.70 -8.94
CA GLN A 14 7.03 -3.68 -9.70
C GLN A 14 8.09 -4.65 -9.19
N LEU A 15 7.72 -5.73 -8.48
CA LEU A 15 8.69 -6.69 -7.92
C LEU A 15 9.59 -7.29 -9.00
N TYR A 16 9.03 -7.55 -10.19
CA TYR A 16 9.72 -8.20 -11.30
C TYR A 16 10.37 -7.24 -12.31
N ASP A 17 10.36 -5.93 -12.03
CA ASP A 17 10.95 -4.89 -12.90
C ASP A 17 12.49 -4.83 -12.80
N GLY A 18 13.11 -5.98 -12.52
CA GLY A 18 14.56 -6.13 -12.37
C GLY A 18 15.01 -6.29 -10.92
N PHE A 19 16.19 -6.87 -10.77
CA PHE A 19 16.84 -7.05 -9.48
C PHE A 19 17.51 -5.76 -9.01
N PHE A 20 17.62 -5.59 -7.69
CA PHE A 20 18.41 -4.51 -7.09
C PHE A 20 19.90 -4.82 -7.18
N SER A 21 20.72 -3.79 -7.34
CA SER A 21 22.18 -3.91 -7.27
C SER A 21 22.65 -4.22 -5.85
N ASP A 22 23.91 -4.61 -5.71
CA ASP A 22 24.50 -4.87 -4.39
C ASP A 22 24.59 -3.60 -3.54
N ALA A 23 24.78 -2.43 -4.18
CA ALA A 23 24.75 -1.13 -3.53
C ALA A 23 23.34 -0.82 -2.97
N ASP A 24 22.29 -0.97 -3.80
CA ASP A 24 20.90 -0.80 -3.35
C ASP A 24 20.56 -1.75 -2.20
N ARG A 25 21.01 -3.01 -2.27
CA ARG A 25 20.81 -4.01 -1.21
C ARG A 25 21.48 -3.61 0.10
N ALA A 26 22.71 -3.09 0.04
CA ALA A 26 23.41 -2.57 1.22
C ALA A 26 22.67 -1.37 1.82
N GLY A 27 22.19 -0.44 1.00
CA GLY A 27 21.38 0.69 1.45
C GLY A 27 20.05 0.27 2.10
N MET A 28 19.34 -0.71 1.51
CA MET A 28 18.13 -1.27 2.10
C MET A 28 18.39 -1.98 3.44
N ASN A 29 19.54 -2.60 3.62
CA ASN A 29 19.94 -3.18 4.90
C ASN A 29 20.16 -2.10 5.98
N ILE A 30 20.79 -0.97 5.61
CA ILE A 30 20.95 0.18 6.51
C ILE A 30 19.59 0.72 6.93
N ILE A 31 18.65 0.91 5.98
CA ILE A 31 17.27 1.33 6.26
C ILE A 31 16.64 0.42 7.33
N ARG A 32 16.70 -0.91 7.15
CA ARG A 32 16.07 -1.87 8.07
C ARG A 32 16.69 -1.89 9.47
N GLN A 33 17.95 -1.52 9.61
CA GLN A 33 18.66 -1.45 10.89
C GLN A 33 18.53 -0.08 11.56
N THR A 34 18.04 0.93 10.83
CA THR A 34 17.88 2.29 11.32
C THR A 34 16.57 2.42 12.09
N ALA A 35 16.60 3.06 13.26
CA ALA A 35 15.41 3.33 14.04
C ALA A 35 14.40 4.18 13.23
N PRO A 36 13.08 3.92 13.29
CA PRO A 36 12.10 4.62 12.47
C PRO A 36 12.16 6.15 12.54
N ALA A 37 12.43 6.69 13.74
CA ALA A 37 12.58 8.14 13.98
C ALA A 37 13.76 8.76 13.23
N ASN A 38 14.78 7.98 12.86
CA ASN A 38 15.98 8.43 12.16
C ASN A 38 15.90 8.22 10.65
N LEU A 39 14.91 7.46 10.15
CA LEU A 39 14.72 7.23 8.72
C LEU A 39 14.54 8.51 7.88
N PRO A 40 13.84 9.57 8.34
CA PRO A 40 13.71 10.80 7.56
C PRO A 40 15.04 11.54 7.34
N ALA A 41 15.99 11.37 8.26
CA ALA A 41 17.31 12.02 8.20
C ALA A 41 18.35 11.23 7.40
N LEU A 42 17.98 10.05 6.90
CA LEU A 42 18.89 9.16 6.21
C LEU A 42 19.06 9.60 4.75
N ASP A 43 20.23 10.14 4.42
CA ASP A 43 20.58 10.55 3.06
C ASP A 43 21.29 9.40 2.32
N LEU A 44 20.51 8.53 1.69
CA LEU A 44 21.00 7.43 0.85
C LEU A 44 20.61 7.65 -0.60
N SER A 45 21.58 7.47 -1.49
CA SER A 45 21.36 7.42 -2.92
C SER A 45 21.15 5.97 -3.38
N PHE A 46 20.13 5.75 -4.19
CA PHE A 46 19.79 4.44 -4.76
C PHE A 46 19.83 4.51 -6.28
N GLU A 47 20.29 3.44 -6.92
CA GLU A 47 20.26 3.29 -8.38
C GLU A 47 18.82 3.02 -8.85
N SER A 48 18.09 2.17 -8.12
CA SER A 48 16.68 1.92 -8.42
C SER A 48 15.78 3.02 -7.88
N ALA A 49 15.14 3.75 -8.80
CA ALA A 49 14.11 4.75 -8.47
C ALA A 49 12.93 4.19 -7.65
N ARG A 50 12.76 2.86 -7.60
CA ARG A 50 11.73 2.18 -6.79
C ARG A 50 11.98 2.34 -5.30
N VAL A 51 13.23 2.40 -4.84
CA VAL A 51 13.55 2.36 -3.40
C VAL A 51 12.98 3.57 -2.67
N ALA A 52 13.05 4.77 -3.26
CA ALA A 52 12.48 5.98 -2.66
C ALA A 52 10.96 5.87 -2.47
N LYS A 53 10.24 5.33 -3.49
CA LYS A 53 8.79 5.09 -3.40
C LYS A 53 8.48 4.02 -2.33
N LEU A 54 9.22 2.90 -2.32
CA LEU A 54 9.06 1.82 -1.34
C LEU A 54 9.31 2.31 0.09
N LEU A 55 10.35 3.10 0.32
CA LEU A 55 10.68 3.65 1.64
C LEU A 55 9.57 4.56 2.17
N PHE A 56 9.03 5.43 1.30
CA PHE A 56 7.89 6.27 1.66
C PHE A 56 6.66 5.43 2.07
N ARG A 57 6.28 4.42 1.26
CA ARG A 57 5.17 3.50 1.58
C ARG A 57 5.42 2.75 2.87
N TYR A 58 6.64 2.26 3.08
CA TYR A 58 7.04 1.54 4.26
C TYR A 58 6.89 2.40 5.53
N ARG A 59 7.41 3.63 5.52
CA ARG A 59 7.26 4.57 6.64
C ARG A 59 5.80 4.93 6.88
N ALA A 60 5.04 5.25 5.83
CA ALA A 60 3.65 5.68 5.98
C ALA A 60 2.71 4.57 6.51
N ARG A 61 2.95 3.31 6.11
CA ARG A 61 2.16 2.16 6.56
C ARG A 61 2.52 1.71 7.98
N ASN A 62 3.81 1.69 8.33
CA ASN A 62 4.28 1.07 9.58
C ASN A 62 4.57 2.09 10.69
N PHE A 63 4.97 3.31 10.33
CA PHE A 63 5.41 4.35 11.24
C PHE A 63 4.82 5.72 10.88
N PRO A 64 3.47 5.86 10.79
CA PRO A 64 2.83 7.10 10.32
C PRO A 64 3.20 8.33 11.16
N GLY A 65 3.52 8.15 12.45
CA GLY A 65 4.00 9.24 13.32
C GLY A 65 5.41 9.75 13.01
N THR A 66 6.12 9.16 12.05
CA THR A 66 7.43 9.64 11.56
C THR A 66 7.30 10.53 10.33
N LEU A 67 6.09 10.70 9.78
CA LEU A 67 5.84 11.53 8.61
C LEU A 67 5.71 13.00 9.01
N ASP A 68 6.36 13.89 8.26
CA ASP A 68 6.11 15.33 8.37
C ASP A 68 4.74 15.72 7.77
N ASP A 69 4.35 16.98 7.90
CA ASP A 69 3.04 17.46 7.43
C ASP A 69 2.85 17.28 5.91
N ALA A 70 3.90 17.47 5.11
CA ALA A 70 3.84 17.33 3.66
C ALA A 70 3.72 15.84 3.26
N GLU A 71 4.45 14.97 3.94
CA GLU A 71 4.39 13.52 3.78
C GLU A 71 3.03 12.95 4.21
N GLN A 72 2.46 13.45 5.29
CA GLN A 72 1.10 13.10 5.72
C GLN A 72 0.06 13.49 4.67
N GLN A 73 0.13 14.70 4.13
CA GLN A 73 -0.76 15.14 3.05
C GLN A 73 -0.62 14.26 1.80
N ARG A 74 0.63 13.96 1.41
CA ARG A 74 0.92 13.03 0.30
C ARG A 74 0.34 11.64 0.56
N TRP A 75 0.42 11.14 1.80
CA TRP A 75 -0.14 9.84 2.16
C TRP A 75 -1.66 9.84 2.15
N VAL A 76 -2.31 10.89 2.65
CA VAL A 76 -3.77 11.07 2.56
C VAL A 76 -4.22 11.10 1.11
N GLN A 77 -3.52 11.82 0.24
CA GLN A 77 -3.85 11.86 -1.18
C GLN A 77 -3.74 10.46 -1.80
N HIS A 78 -2.65 9.74 -1.56
CA HIS A 78 -2.54 8.37 -2.05
C HIS A 78 -3.66 7.45 -1.55
N ARG A 79 -4.03 7.53 -0.27
CA ARG A 79 -5.15 6.75 0.26
C ARG A 79 -6.46 7.06 -0.47
N ARG A 80 -6.71 8.33 -0.80
CA ARG A 80 -7.90 8.74 -1.57
C ARG A 80 -7.88 8.23 -3.01
N ASP A 81 -6.71 8.21 -3.64
CA ASP A 81 -6.56 7.70 -5.00
C ASP A 81 -6.80 6.18 -5.04
N GLU A 82 -6.26 5.43 -4.06
CA GLU A 82 -6.42 3.98 -3.96
C GLU A 82 -7.82 3.55 -3.48
N LEU A 83 -8.38 4.25 -2.50
CA LEU A 83 -9.71 4.02 -1.93
C LEU A 83 -10.70 5.07 -2.47
N ASN A 84 -10.68 5.25 -3.80
CA ASN A 84 -11.60 6.19 -4.46
C ASN A 84 -13.06 5.72 -4.34
N ALA A 85 -13.99 6.65 -4.61
CA ALA A 85 -15.41 6.43 -4.44
C ALA A 85 -15.93 5.21 -5.22
N ASP A 86 -15.45 5.01 -6.45
CA ASP A 86 -15.89 3.89 -7.31
C ASP A 86 -15.46 2.54 -6.73
N ARG A 87 -14.21 2.43 -6.26
CA ARG A 87 -13.69 1.21 -5.63
C ARG A 87 -14.41 0.90 -4.32
N VAL A 88 -14.64 1.91 -3.48
CA VAL A 88 -15.37 1.73 -2.22
C VAL A 88 -16.82 1.33 -2.50
N GLN A 89 -17.49 1.97 -3.47
CA GLN A 89 -18.85 1.62 -3.85
C GLN A 89 -18.93 0.18 -4.37
N ALA A 90 -18.00 -0.24 -5.23
CA ALA A 90 -17.94 -1.61 -5.74
C ALA A 90 -17.75 -2.63 -4.61
N PHE A 91 -16.85 -2.37 -3.67
CA PHE A 91 -16.62 -3.22 -2.51
C PHE A 91 -17.90 -3.35 -1.64
N MET A 92 -18.60 -2.25 -1.39
CA MET A 92 -19.85 -2.28 -0.62
C MET A 92 -20.94 -3.09 -1.32
N GLN A 93 -21.07 -2.95 -2.64
CA GLN A 93 -22.02 -3.74 -3.43
C GLN A 93 -21.69 -5.24 -3.40
N GLU A 94 -20.41 -5.60 -3.43
CA GLU A 94 -19.95 -6.98 -3.31
C GLU A 94 -20.31 -7.58 -1.94
N LEU A 95 -20.07 -6.84 -0.85
CA LEU A 95 -20.45 -7.26 0.50
C LEU A 95 -21.97 -7.50 0.62
N GLU A 96 -22.79 -6.61 0.07
CA GLU A 96 -24.25 -6.77 0.06
C GLU A 96 -24.69 -8.00 -0.74
N GLY A 97 -24.05 -8.25 -1.89
CA GLY A 97 -24.30 -9.43 -2.71
C GLY A 97 -23.97 -10.74 -1.98
N LEU A 98 -22.80 -10.79 -1.34
CA LEU A 98 -22.35 -11.94 -0.55
C LEU A 98 -23.22 -12.16 0.69
N ALA A 99 -23.69 -11.10 1.34
CA ALA A 99 -24.56 -11.19 2.51
C ALA A 99 -25.91 -11.84 2.17
N LYS A 100 -26.48 -11.50 1.00
CA LYS A 100 -27.70 -12.15 0.48
C LYS A 100 -27.45 -13.61 0.11
N LEU A 101 -26.34 -13.90 -0.55
CA LEU A 101 -26.00 -15.26 -0.97
C LEU A 101 -25.79 -16.21 0.22
N HIS A 102 -25.27 -15.70 1.33
CA HIS A 102 -24.91 -16.47 2.51
C HIS A 102 -25.80 -16.19 3.72
N GLU A 103 -27.04 -15.74 3.51
CA GLU A 103 -27.95 -15.32 4.60
C GLU A 103 -28.19 -16.40 5.68
N ALA A 104 -28.11 -17.68 5.31
CA ALA A 104 -28.28 -18.81 6.22
C ALA A 104 -27.00 -19.21 6.99
N ASP A 105 -25.85 -18.63 6.63
CA ASP A 105 -24.55 -18.92 7.24
C ASP A 105 -24.16 -17.79 8.19
N ALA A 106 -24.48 -17.98 9.47
CA ALA A 106 -24.27 -16.98 10.50
C ALA A 106 -22.80 -16.57 10.68
N GLU A 107 -21.84 -17.47 10.41
CA GLU A 107 -20.42 -17.17 10.50
C GLU A 107 -20.01 -16.22 9.38
N LYS A 108 -20.38 -16.53 8.14
CA LYS A 108 -20.09 -15.66 6.98
C LYS A 108 -20.76 -14.31 7.10
N VAL A 109 -22.02 -14.26 7.52
CA VAL A 109 -22.73 -13.00 7.76
C VAL A 109 -22.01 -12.17 8.84
N GLY A 110 -21.50 -12.81 9.89
CA GLY A 110 -20.68 -12.16 10.91
C GLY A 110 -19.41 -11.53 10.35
N GLN A 111 -18.67 -12.24 9.50
CA GLN A 111 -17.46 -11.74 8.84
C GLN A 111 -17.76 -10.58 7.89
N LEU A 112 -18.82 -10.70 7.06
CA LEU A 112 -19.23 -9.65 6.13
C LEU A 112 -19.64 -8.36 6.86
N LYS A 113 -20.32 -8.49 8.01
CA LYS A 113 -20.63 -7.35 8.87
C LYS A 113 -19.36 -6.70 9.43
N ALA A 114 -18.36 -7.48 9.82
CA ALA A 114 -17.08 -6.92 10.29
C ALA A 114 -16.33 -6.17 9.18
N LEU A 115 -16.33 -6.70 7.95
CA LEU A 115 -15.75 -6.02 6.78
C LEU A 115 -16.48 -4.71 6.45
N TYR A 116 -17.82 -4.71 6.55
CA TYR A 116 -18.62 -3.50 6.35
C TYR A 116 -18.27 -2.42 7.38
N LEU A 117 -18.15 -2.78 8.66
CA LEU A 117 -17.77 -1.85 9.71
C LEU A 117 -16.36 -1.28 9.49
N TYR A 118 -15.39 -2.14 9.13
CA TYR A 118 -14.03 -1.71 8.82
C TYR A 118 -13.97 -0.71 7.65
N ALA A 119 -14.86 -0.86 6.65
CA ALA A 119 -14.92 0.07 5.52
C ALA A 119 -15.54 1.44 5.87
N GLN A 120 -16.27 1.55 6.99
CA GLN A 120 -16.85 2.82 7.46
C GLN A 120 -15.89 3.65 8.32
N GLU A 121 -14.88 3.01 8.94
CA GLU A 121 -13.86 3.65 9.78
C GLU A 121 -12.76 4.35 8.94
#